data_AF-A0A9E5LSB4-F1
#
_entry.id   AF-A0A9E5LSB4-F1
#
_cell.length_a   1.000
_cell.length_b   1.000
_cell.length_c   1.000
_cell.angle_alpha   90.00
_cell.angle_beta   90.00
_cell.angle_gamma   90.00
#
_symmetry.space_group_name_H-M   'P 1'
#
loop_
_entity.id
_entity.type
_entity.pdbx_description
1 polymer ?
#
loop_
_entity_poly.entity_id
_entity_poly.type
_entity_poly.pdbx_seq_one_letter_code
_entity_poly.pdbx_strand_id
1 'polypeptide(L)'
;MEQLSHRHRTRLEEILVHREKALRDDIQRELIQQEDFAQVAGESPDPGDLSFADLSVDLGNASVTRDLRELRAVQQARHRLQSGSFGECISCGYPIPFERLLVMPTSERCARCQQNFEHTYQGGRRGASM
;
A
#
# COMPACT_ATOMS: atom_id res chain seq x y z
N MET A 1 26.45 11.69 -9.52
CA MET A 1 25.46 10.66 -9.18
C MET A 1 25.39 10.61 -7.67
N GLU A 2 24.31 11.12 -7.08
CA GLU A 2 24.20 11.28 -5.63
C GLU A 2 23.75 9.95 -5.02
N GLN A 3 24.68 9.24 -4.40
CA GLN A 3 24.40 8.00 -3.70
C GLN A 3 23.66 8.31 -2.39
N LEU A 4 22.67 7.49 -2.02
CA LEU A 4 21.98 7.63 -0.75
C LEU A 4 22.96 7.48 0.41
N SER A 5 23.21 8.57 1.14
CA SER A 5 23.99 8.56 2.37
C SER A 5 23.42 7.56 3.38
N HIS A 6 24.28 7.00 4.24
CA HIS A 6 23.88 6.12 5.33
C HIS A 6 22.75 6.74 6.17
N ARG A 7 22.83 8.05 6.47
CA ARG A 7 21.79 8.79 7.19
C ARG A 7 20.43 8.78 6.47
N HIS A 8 20.43 8.88 5.13
CA HIS A 8 19.20 8.81 4.34
C HIS A 8 18.59 7.41 4.38
N ARG A 9 19.41 6.36 4.33
CA ARG A 9 18.93 4.97 4.42
C ARG A 9 18.31 4.68 5.79
N THR A 10 18.99 5.06 6.88
CA THR A 10 18.46 4.91 8.25
C THR A 10 17.11 5.62 8.39
N ARG A 11 17.00 6.85 7.88
CA ARG A 11 15.74 7.60 7.95
C ARG A 11 14.59 6.92 7.20
N LEU A 12 14.86 6.38 6.01
CA LEU A 12 13.85 5.69 5.21
C LEU A 12 13.46 4.35 5.84
N GLU A 13 14.41 3.66 6.47
CA GLU A 13 14.14 2.45 7.24
C GLU A 13 13.19 2.72 8.41
N GLU A 14 13.45 3.75 9.21
CA GLU A 14 12.55 4.17 10.31
C GLU A 14 11.12 4.42 9.81
N ILE A 15 10.98 5.16 8.70
CA ILE A 15 9.67 5.47 8.11
C ILE A 15 8.94 4.19 7.68
N LEU A 16 9.64 3.27 7.01
CA LEU A 16 9.06 2.02 6.54
C LEU A 16 8.66 1.10 7.70
N VAL A 17 9.47 1.00 8.76
CA VAL A 17 9.15 0.22 9.96
C VAL A 17 7.89 0.77 10.64
N HIS A 18 7.83 2.09 10.84
CA HIS A 18 6.66 2.72 11.45
C HIS A 18 5.40 2.50 10.60
N ARG A 19 5.50 2.64 9.28
CA ARG A 19 4.37 2.43 8.37
C ARG A 19 3.91 0.97 8.35
N GLU A 20 4.84 0.02 8.35
CA GLU A 20 4.52 -1.42 8.42
C GLU A 20 3.74 -1.76 9.69
N LYS A 21 4.18 -1.22 10.84
CA LYS A 21 3.48 -1.41 12.11
C LYS A 21 2.07 -0.82 12.06
N ALA A 22 1.95 0.44 11.61
CA ALA A 22 0.65 1.08 11.48
C ALA A 22 -0.32 0.28 10.60
N LEU A 23 0.13 -0.17 9.42
CA LEU A 23 -0.70 -0.98 8.51
C LEU A 23 -1.15 -2.30 9.16
N ARG A 24 -0.29 -2.97 9.92
CA ARG A 24 -0.68 -4.20 10.65
C ARG A 24 -1.74 -3.90 11.70
N ASP A 25 -1.56 -2.84 12.47
CA ASP A 25 -2.50 -2.42 13.51
C ASP A 25 -3.84 -2.01 12.86
N ASP A 26 -3.82 -1.33 11.73
CA ASP A 26 -5.02 -0.92 10.96
C ASP A 26 -5.79 -2.15 10.44
N ILE A 27 -5.10 -3.09 9.79
CA ILE A 27 -5.70 -4.34 9.30
C ILE A 27 -6.31 -5.14 10.44
N GLN A 28 -5.60 -5.28 11.57
CA GLN A 28 -6.10 -6.03 12.72
C GLN A 28 -7.37 -5.39 13.29
N ARG A 29 -7.42 -4.05 13.39
CA ARG A 29 -8.62 -3.35 13.88
C ARG A 29 -9.82 -3.52 12.95
N GLU A 30 -9.61 -3.42 11.64
CA GLU A 30 -10.70 -3.59 10.67
C GLU A 30 -11.27 -5.02 10.72
N LEU A 31 -10.43 -6.04 10.85
CA LEU A 31 -10.88 -7.43 10.97
C LEU A 31 -11.74 -7.66 12.22
N ILE A 32 -11.33 -7.11 13.36
CA ILE A 32 -12.12 -7.18 14.61
C ILE A 32 -13.48 -6.48 14.42
N GLN A 33 -13.47 -5.30 13.79
CA GLN A 33 -14.70 -4.54 13.57
C GLN A 33 -15.69 -5.27 12.64
N GLN A 34 -15.19 -6.00 11.64
CA GLN A 34 -16.03 -6.84 10.78
C GLN A 34 -16.67 -8.01 11.55
N GLU A 35 -15.92 -8.64 12.46
CA GLU A 35 -16.45 -9.69 13.34
C GLU A 35 -17.57 -9.14 14.23
N ASP A 36 -17.42 -7.92 14.77
CA ASP A 36 -18.46 -7.27 15.58
C ASP A 36 -19.73 -7.00 14.77
N PHE A 37 -19.63 -6.52 13.53
CA PHE A 37 -20.81 -6.30 12.67
C PHE A 37 -21.58 -7.59 12.38
N ALA A 38 -20.89 -8.71 12.22
CA ALA A 38 -21.52 -10.02 12.07
C ALA A 38 -22.32 -10.44 13.32
N GLN A 39 -21.93 -9.96 14.50
CA GLN A 39 -22.66 -10.21 15.75
C GLN A 39 -23.80 -9.20 16.00
N VAL A 40 -23.66 -7.96 15.53
CA VAL A 40 -24.63 -6.86 15.74
C VAL A 40 -25.94 -7.05 14.97
N ALA A 41 -25.99 -7.89 13.93
CA ALA A 41 -27.25 -8.24 13.26
C ALA A 41 -28.31 -8.85 14.22
N GLY A 42 -27.95 -9.21 15.46
CA GLY A 42 -28.90 -9.62 16.49
C GLY A 42 -29.70 -10.89 16.14
N GLU A 43 -30.69 -11.25 16.96
CA GLU A 43 -31.54 -12.43 16.68
C GLU A 43 -32.65 -12.15 15.64
N SER A 44 -32.97 -10.87 15.36
CA SER A 44 -34.02 -10.48 14.40
C SER A 44 -33.70 -9.17 13.68
N PRO A 45 -32.74 -9.16 12.73
CA PRO A 45 -32.40 -7.99 11.94
C PRO A 45 -33.52 -7.63 10.97
N ASP A 46 -33.74 -6.32 10.74
CA ASP A 46 -34.61 -5.86 9.67
C ASP A 46 -33.86 -5.79 8.32
N PRO A 47 -34.57 -5.67 7.18
CA PRO A 47 -33.91 -5.59 5.86
C PRO A 47 -32.93 -4.41 5.70
N GLY A 48 -33.17 -3.30 6.40
CA GLY A 48 -32.29 -2.14 6.44
C GLY A 48 -31.00 -2.45 7.22
N ASP A 49 -31.11 -3.10 8.36
CA ASP A 49 -29.97 -3.54 9.18
C ASP A 49 -29.07 -4.51 8.40
N LEU A 50 -29.66 -5.47 7.69
CA LEU A 50 -28.92 -6.41 6.83
C LEU A 50 -28.17 -5.67 5.70
N SER A 51 -28.84 -4.72 5.05
CA SER A 51 -28.24 -3.94 3.97
C SER A 51 -27.08 -3.08 4.46
N PHE A 52 -27.20 -2.51 5.67
CA PHE A 52 -26.15 -1.73 6.30
C PHE A 52 -24.96 -2.60 6.71
N ALA A 53 -25.22 -3.79 7.28
CA ALA A 53 -24.17 -4.73 7.65
C ALA A 53 -23.38 -5.19 6.42
N ASP A 54 -24.04 -5.54 5.32
CA ASP A 54 -23.41 -5.95 4.07
C ASP A 54 -22.50 -4.85 3.50
N LEU A 55 -23.02 -3.61 3.40
CA LEU A 55 -22.23 -2.46 2.97
C LEU A 55 -21.01 -2.23 3.89
N SER A 56 -21.18 -2.38 5.20
CA SER A 56 -20.09 -2.19 6.16
C SER A 56 -18.98 -3.23 5.97
N VAL A 57 -19.36 -4.49 5.75
CA VAL A 57 -18.42 -5.58 5.46
C VAL A 57 -17.68 -5.31 4.14
N ASP A 58 -18.37 -4.89 3.09
CA ASP A 58 -17.77 -4.56 1.80
C ASP A 58 -16.77 -3.41 1.88
N LEU A 59 -17.10 -2.35 2.61
CA LEU A 59 -16.21 -1.22 2.83
C LEU A 59 -14.97 -1.64 3.64
N GLY A 60 -15.14 -2.45 4.69
CA GLY A 60 -14.03 -3.01 5.46
C GLY A 60 -13.12 -3.90 4.61
N ASN A 61 -13.70 -4.75 3.76
CA ASN A 61 -12.94 -5.61 2.84
C ASN A 61 -12.12 -4.80 1.84
N ALA A 62 -12.68 -3.71 1.31
CA ALA A 62 -11.97 -2.79 0.42
C ALA A 62 -10.81 -2.08 1.15
N SER A 63 -11.01 -1.71 2.42
CA SER A 63 -10.01 -1.13 3.31
C SER A 63 -8.84 -2.10 3.53
N VAL A 64 -9.12 -3.31 4.05
CA VAL A 64 -8.13 -4.38 4.27
C VAL A 64 -7.36 -4.70 2.99
N THR A 65 -8.06 -4.80 1.85
CA THR A 65 -7.41 -5.10 0.57
C THR A 65 -6.41 -4.02 0.16
N ARG A 66 -6.74 -2.74 0.40
CA ARG A 66 -5.84 -1.61 0.13
C ARG A 66 -4.61 -1.68 1.03
N ASP A 67 -4.83 -1.88 2.32
CA ASP A 67 -3.75 -1.89 3.32
C ASP A 67 -2.82 -3.08 3.13
N LEU A 68 -3.34 -4.25 2.76
CA LEU A 68 -2.52 -5.41 2.40
C LEU A 68 -1.65 -5.17 1.17
N ARG A 69 -2.15 -4.44 0.16
CA ARG A 69 -1.34 -4.05 -1.01
C ARG A 69 -0.22 -3.11 -0.60
N GLU A 70 -0.51 -2.14 0.26
CA GLU A 70 0.51 -1.22 0.77
C GLU A 70 1.53 -1.95 1.64
N LEU A 71 1.09 -2.84 2.53
CA LEU A 71 1.94 -3.63 3.41
C LEU A 71 2.96 -4.45 2.59
N ARG A 72 2.51 -5.09 1.51
CA ARG A 72 3.40 -5.81 0.59
C ARG A 72 4.41 -4.88 -0.08
N ALA A 73 4.01 -3.66 -0.46
CA ALA A 73 4.91 -2.68 -1.05
C ALA A 73 5.97 -2.18 -0.04
N VAL A 74 5.56 -1.97 1.22
CA VAL A 74 6.46 -1.62 2.34
C VAL A 74 7.45 -2.75 2.62
N GLN A 75 6.98 -4.00 2.69
CA GLN A 75 7.85 -5.17 2.89
C GLN A 75 8.88 -5.32 1.76
N GLN A 76 8.47 -5.13 0.50
CA GLN A 76 9.38 -5.15 -0.64
C GLN A 76 10.41 -4.00 -0.59
N ALA A 77 10.00 -2.81 -0.18
CA ALA A 77 10.90 -1.68 0.03
C ALA A 77 11.94 -1.98 1.12
N ARG A 78 11.53 -2.56 2.26
CA ARG A 78 12.45 -2.99 3.32
C ARG A 78 13.41 -4.09 2.87
N HIS A 79 12.94 -5.06 2.11
CA HIS A 79 13.80 -6.09 1.53
C HIS A 79 14.86 -5.49 0.59
N ARG A 80 14.48 -4.49 -0.22
CA ARG A 80 15.45 -3.74 -1.05
C ARG A 80 16.48 -2.97 -0.21
N LEU A 81 16.08 -2.41 0.94
CA LEU A 81 17.02 -1.75 1.87
C LEU A 81 18.08 -2.72 2.37
N GLN A 82 17.64 -3.92 2.80
CA GLN A 82 18.49 -4.98 3.34
C GLN A 82 19.41 -5.59 2.28
N SER A 83 18.92 -5.78 1.04
CA SER A 83 19.71 -6.32 -0.08
C SER A 83 20.63 -5.30 -0.74
N GLY A 84 20.61 -4.03 -0.32
CA GLY A 84 21.46 -2.97 -0.87
C GLY A 84 20.87 -2.24 -2.08
N SER A 85 19.97 -2.86 -2.84
CA SER A 85 19.35 -2.34 -4.08
C SER A 85 18.36 -1.17 -3.91
N PHE A 86 18.13 -0.72 -2.68
CA PHE A 86 17.21 0.39 -2.41
C PHE A 86 17.70 1.72 -2.97
N GLY A 87 16.78 2.43 -3.62
CA GLY A 87 17.03 3.72 -4.24
C GLY A 87 17.44 3.64 -5.70
N GLU A 88 17.40 2.46 -6.32
CA GLU A 88 17.63 2.29 -7.77
C GLU A 88 16.31 1.99 -8.50
N CYS A 89 16.13 2.61 -9.66
CA CYS A 89 14.94 2.38 -10.48
C CYS A 89 14.99 1.01 -11.15
N ILE A 90 13.97 0.18 -10.92
CA ILE A 90 13.91 -1.19 -11.50
C ILE A 90 13.79 -1.21 -13.03
N SER A 91 13.47 -0.08 -13.67
CA SER A 91 13.28 -0.01 -15.13
C SER A 91 14.49 0.54 -15.87
N CYS A 92 15.23 1.47 -15.28
CA CYS A 92 16.37 2.13 -15.96
C CYS A 92 17.68 2.06 -15.18
N GLY A 93 17.70 1.49 -13.98
CA GLY A 93 18.89 1.39 -13.12
C GLY A 93 19.35 2.70 -12.49
N TYR A 94 18.81 3.85 -12.91
CA TYR A 94 19.22 5.14 -12.34
C TYR A 94 18.74 5.34 -10.90
N PRO A 95 19.49 6.11 -10.08
CA PRO A 95 19.07 6.47 -8.73
C PRO A 95 17.72 7.18 -8.71
N ILE A 96 16.89 6.82 -7.73
CA ILE A 96 15.65 7.50 -7.39
C ILE A 96 16.00 8.64 -6.42
N PRO A 97 15.60 9.89 -6.70
CA PRO A 97 15.89 11.03 -5.81
C PRO A 97 15.39 10.79 -4.38
N PHE A 98 16.18 11.22 -3.40
CA PHE A 98 15.85 11.05 -1.99
C PHE A 98 14.53 11.75 -1.64
N GLU A 99 14.26 12.93 -2.18
CA GLU A 99 13.03 13.69 -1.97
C GLU A 99 11.79 12.89 -2.38
N ARG A 100 11.91 12.13 -3.48
CA ARG A 100 10.84 11.22 -3.93
C ARG A 100 10.66 10.05 -2.97
N LEU A 101 11.75 9.46 -2.49
CA LEU A 101 11.70 8.36 -1.52
C LEU A 101 11.20 8.83 -0.15
N LEU A 102 11.46 10.08 0.22
CA LEU A 102 10.97 10.65 1.47
C LEU A 102 9.45 10.83 1.45
N VAL A 103 8.89 11.22 0.30
CA VAL A 103 7.44 11.34 0.10
C VAL A 103 6.79 9.97 -0.11
N MET A 104 7.40 9.12 -0.94
CA MET A 104 6.88 7.78 -1.28
C MET A 104 7.99 6.72 -1.16
N PRO A 105 8.25 6.21 0.06
CA PRO A 105 9.34 5.26 0.36
C PRO A 105 9.24 3.92 -0.36
N THR A 106 8.04 3.57 -0.83
CA THR A 106 7.77 2.33 -1.56
C THR A 106 8.10 2.42 -3.06
N SER A 107 8.51 3.59 -3.56
CA SER A 107 8.81 3.81 -4.99
C SER A 107 9.82 2.78 -5.54
N GLU A 108 9.44 2.11 -6.62
CA GLU A 108 10.32 1.20 -7.39
C GLU A 108 10.90 1.86 -8.64
N ARG A 109 10.28 2.95 -9.10
CA ARG A 109 10.62 3.64 -10.34
C ARG A 109 10.88 5.11 -10.10
N CYS A 110 11.80 5.67 -10.88
CA CYS A 110 11.96 7.12 -11.00
C CYS A 110 10.70 7.73 -11.65
N ALA A 111 10.49 9.03 -11.49
CA ALA A 111 9.28 9.71 -11.98
C ALA A 111 9.03 9.46 -13.48
N ARG A 112 10.06 9.55 -14.31
CA ARG A 112 9.98 9.29 -15.76
C ARG A 112 9.52 7.86 -16.07
N CYS A 113 10.15 6.85 -15.45
CA CYS A 113 9.76 5.45 -15.68
C CYS A 113 8.39 5.13 -15.10
N GLN A 114 7.99 5.79 -14.02
CA GLN A 114 6.65 5.67 -13.44
C GLN A 114 5.58 6.21 -14.41
N GLN A 115 5.79 7.41 -14.97
CA GLN A 115 4.89 7.99 -15.98
C GLN A 115 4.73 7.07 -17.18
N ASN A 116 5.85 6.57 -17.74
CA ASN A 116 5.80 5.64 -18.87
C ASN A 116 5.01 4.37 -18.55
N PHE A 117 5.23 3.78 -17.37
CA PHE A 117 4.49 2.61 -16.91
C PHE A 117 2.98 2.89 -16.80
N GLU A 118 2.59 4.04 -16.26
CA GLU A 118 1.18 4.41 -16.17
C GLU A 118 0.52 4.58 -17.54
N HIS A 119 1.21 5.17 -18.52
CA HIS A 119 0.69 5.32 -19.88
C HIS A 119 0.43 3.97 -20.57
N THR A 120 1.33 3.00 -20.43
CA THR A 120 1.13 1.67 -21.04
C THR A 120 -0.01 0.89 -20.39
N TYR A 121 -0.24 1.07 -19.10
CA TYR A 121 -1.27 0.32 -18.35
C TYR A 121 -2.64 1.05 -18.27
N GLN A 122 -2.68 2.37 -18.47
CA GLN A 122 -3.94 3.11 -18.62
C GLN A 122 -4.65 2.76 -19.95
N GLY A 123 -3.89 2.41 -20.99
CA GLY A 123 -4.44 1.91 -22.26
C GLY A 123 -5.17 0.56 -22.12
N GLY A 124 -4.75 -0.29 -21.18
CA GLY A 124 -5.38 -1.61 -20.95
C GLY A 124 -6.65 -1.57 -20.10
N ARG A 125 -6.85 -0.54 -19.26
CA ARG A 125 -8.04 -0.42 -18.40
C ARG A 125 -9.26 0.18 -19.08
N ARG A 126 -9.08 0.89 -20.21
CA ARG A 126 -10.19 1.42 -21.01
C ARG A 126 -10.87 0.37 -21.91
N GLY A 127 -10.36 -0.87 -21.95
CA GLY A 127 -10.89 -1.96 -22.77
C GLY A 127 -11.74 -3.00 -22.04
N ALA A 128 -11.94 -2.90 -20.72
CA ALA A 128 -12.72 -3.85 -19.93
C ALA A 128 -14.16 -3.38 -19.68
N SER A 129 -14.76 -2.71 -20.67
CA SER A 129 -16.12 -2.18 -20.63
C SER A 129 -16.77 -2.35 -22.01
N MET A 130 -16.96 -3.60 -22.44
CA MET A 130 -17.95 -3.98 -23.45
C MET A 130 -18.52 -5.34 -23.09
#